data_AF-A0A1F7XCU9-F1
#
_entry.id   AF-A0A1F7XCU9-F1
#
_cell.length_a   1.000
_cell.length_b   1.000
_cell.length_c   1.000
_cell.angle_alpha   90.00
_cell.angle_beta   90.00
_cell.angle_gamma   90.00
#
_symmetry.space_group_name_H-M   'P 1'
#
loop_
_entity.id
_entity.type
_entity.pdbx_description
1 polymer ?
#
loop_
_entity_poly.entity_id
_entity_poly.type
_entity_poly.pdbx_seq_one_letter_code
_entity_poly.pdbx_strand_id
1 'polypeptide(L)' 'MSAGTIPLAYSAGGHIEIISEGESGYLWKTKQELFNKTQILIKDKNLQLKLSKNTRRSSEVYEYERFEAQVLEIL' A
#
# COMPACT_ATOMS: atom_id res chain seq x y z
N MET A 1 5.20 -2.31 -3.57
CA MET A 1 5.13 -1.22 -2.58
C MET A 1 6.48 -0.58 -2.33
N SER A 2 7.57 -1.35 -2.16
CA SER A 2 8.94 -0.83 -1.94
C SER A 2 9.43 0.17 -3.00
N ALA A 3 9.03 0.01 -4.26
CA ALA A 3 9.30 0.96 -5.35
C ALA A 3 8.46 2.26 -5.31
N GLY A 4 7.58 2.43 -4.33
CA GLY A 4 6.68 3.60 -4.21
C GLY A 4 5.43 3.54 -5.10
N THR A 5 5.17 2.42 -5.78
CA THR A 5 3.94 2.21 -6.57
C THR A 5 2.73 2.02 -5.65
N ILE A 6 1.73 2.89 -5.81
CA ILE A 6 0.49 2.88 -5.02
C ILE A 6 -0.40 1.70 -5.45
N PRO A 7 -0.72 0.74 -4.57
CA PRO A 7 -1.59 -0.38 -4.88
C PRO A 7 -3.07 0.03 -4.92
N LEU A 8 -3.76 -0.43 -5.97
CA LEU A 8 -5.22 -0.43 -6.12
C LEU A 8 -5.69 -1.88 -6.19
N ALA A 9 -5.89 -2.52 -5.04
CA ALA A 9 -6.11 -3.97 -4.97
C ALA A 9 -7.59 -4.35 -4.88
N TYR A 10 -7.94 -5.48 -5.50
CA TYR A 10 -9.30 -6.01 -5.46
C TYR A 10 -9.57 -6.67 -4.10
N SER A 11 -10.65 -6.28 -3.43
CA SER A 11 -11.02 -6.76 -2.10
C SER A 11 -11.82 -8.06 -2.16
N ALA A 12 -11.19 -9.12 -2.67
CA ALA A 12 -11.77 -10.47 -2.74
C ALA A 12 -10.87 -11.58 -2.17
N GLY A 13 -9.76 -11.22 -1.52
CA GLY A 13 -8.82 -12.15 -0.90
C GLY A 13 -7.36 -11.70 -1.08
N GLY A 14 -6.42 -12.51 -0.58
CA GLY A 14 -4.99 -12.18 -0.59
C GLY A 14 -4.58 -11.22 0.53
N HIS A 15 -3.44 -10.56 0.36
CA HIS A 15 -2.86 -9.65 1.34
C HIS A 15 -3.57 -8.28 1.35
N ILE A 16 -4.87 -8.25 1.61
CA ILE A 16 -5.62 -6.98 1.72
C ILE A 16 -5.27 -6.22 3.00
N GLU A 17 -4.83 -6.94 4.04
CA GLU A 17 -4.45 -6.43 5.35
C GLU A 17 -3.22 -5.52 5.32
N ILE A 18 -2.40 -5.62 4.26
CA ILE A 18 -1.18 -4.80 4.12
C ILE A 18 -1.48 -3.43 3.51
N ILE A 19 -2.72 -3.18 3.08
CA ILE A 19 -3.16 -1.93 2.47
C ILE A 19 -3.95 -1.12 3.50
N SER A 20 -3.43 0.06 3.85
CA SER A 20 -4.14 1.07 4.64
C SER A 20 -4.89 2.00 3.70
N GLU A 21 -6.23 1.91 3.73
CA GLU A 21 -7.15 2.62 2.84
C GLU A 21 -6.90 4.14 2.89
N GLY A 22 -6.51 4.73 1.76
CA GLY A 22 -6.23 6.16 1.63
C GLY A 22 -4.89 6.62 2.20
N GLU A 23 -4.08 5.71 2.74
CA GLU A 23 -2.76 6.03 3.28
C GLU A 23 -1.63 5.38 2.48
N SER A 24 -1.67 4.06 2.31
CA SER A 24 -0.66 3.28 1.57
C SER A 24 -1.23 2.64 0.30
N GLY A 25 -2.49 2.91 -0.02
CA GLY A 25 -3.15 2.41 -1.21
C GLY A 25 -4.67 2.47 -1.09
N TYR A 26 -5.36 1.74 -1.96
CA TYR A 26 -6.80 1.59 -1.86
C TYR A 26 -7.26 0.19 -2.22
N LEU A 27 -8.34 -0.23 -1.58
CA LEU A 27 -9.12 -1.41 -1.91
C LEU A 27 -10.33 -1.02 -2.77
N TRP A 28 -10.70 -1.90 -3.71
CA TRP A 28 -11.91 -1.74 -4.51
C TRP A 28 -12.66 -3.07 -4.64
N LYS A 29 -13.99 -3.01 -4.72
CA LYS A 29 -14.88 -4.16 -4.92
C LYS A 29 -15.67 -4.07 -6.22
N THR A 30 -15.83 -2.86 -6.75
CA THR A 30 -16.60 -2.61 -7.97
C THR A 30 -15.72 -1.92 -9.01
N LYS A 31 -16.05 -2.10 -10.30
CA LYS A 31 -15.37 -1.40 -11.39
C LYS A 31 -15.48 0.13 -11.24
N GLN A 32 -16.59 0.61 -10.70
CA GLN A 32 -16.80 2.04 -10.46
C GLN A 32 -15.84 2.58 -9.40
N GLU A 33 -15.62 1.85 -8.30
CA GLU A 33 -14.63 2.23 -7.28
C GLU A 33 -13.21 2.27 -7.85
N LEU A 34 -12.83 1.25 -8.63
CA LEU A 34 -11.53 1.23 -9.30
C LEU A 34 -11.35 2.46 -10.20
N PHE A 35 -12.37 2.78 -11.01
CA PHE A 35 -12.35 3.96 -11.87
C PHE A 35 -12.21 5.25 -11.05
N ASN A 36 -13.04 5.44 -10.02
CA ASN A 36 -13.03 6.65 -9.20
C ASN A 36 -11.69 6.86 -8.48
N LYS A 37 -11.15 5.80 -7.87
CA LYS A 37 -9.87 5.86 -7.13
C LYS A 37 -8.70 6.10 -8.08
N THR A 38 -8.72 5.50 -9.27
CA THR A 38 -7.74 5.80 -10.32
C THR A 38 -7.81 7.26 -10.74
N GLN A 39 -9.02 7.80 -10.98
CA GLN A 39 -9.21 9.20 -11.36
C GLN A 39 -8.70 10.17 -10.29
N ILE A 40 -8.92 9.88 -9.01
CA ILE A 40 -8.40 10.68 -7.89
C ILE A 40 -6.87 10.72 -7.94
N LEU A 41 -6.23 9.54 -8.05
CA LEU A 41 -4.77 9.42 -8.03
C LEU A 41 -4.07 10.09 -9.22
N ILE A 42 -4.67 10.06 -10.41
CA ILE A 42 -4.06 10.69 -11.60
C ILE A 42 -4.27 12.20 -11.65
N LYS A 43 -5.33 12.72 -11.01
CA LYS A 43 -5.67 14.16 -11.03
C LYS A 43 -4.98 14.93 -9.90
N ASP A 44 -4.76 14.30 -8.74
CA ASP A 44 -4.13 14.94 -7.59
C ASP A 44 -2.68 14.43 -7.41
N LYS A 45 -1.73 15.18 -7.98
CA LYS A 45 -0.30 14.87 -7.88
C LYS A 45 0.24 14.94 -6.45
N ASN A 46 -0.32 15.80 -5.60
CA ASN A 46 0.14 15.93 -4.21
C ASN A 46 -0.30 14.71 -3.40
N LEU A 47 -1.54 14.29 -3.58
CA LEU A 47 -2.06 13.05 -3.00
C LEU A 47 -1.25 11.84 -3.49
N GLN A 48 -0.98 11.76 -4.80
CA GLN A 48 -0.17 10.69 -5.38
C GLN A 48 1.22 10.60 -4.73
N LEU A 49 1.93 11.73 -4.62
CA LEU A 49 3.26 11.76 -3.99
C LEU A 49 3.21 11.39 -2.51
N LYS A 50 2.17 11.83 -1.78
CA LYS A 50 1.95 11.48 -0.37
C LYS A 50 1.76 9.97 -0.22
N LEU A 51 0.83 9.39 -0.98
CA LEU A 51 0.54 7.95 -0.92
C LEU A 51 1.75 7.12 -1.36
N SER A 52 2.49 7.56 -2.39
CA SER A 52 3.70 6.87 -2.85
C SER A 52 4.76 6.77 -1.74
N LYS A 53 5.00 7.86 -1.00
CA LYS A 53 5.92 7.86 0.17
C LYS A 53 5.41 6.93 1.27
N ASN A 54 4.13 7.02 1.61
CA ASN A 54 3.53 6.19 2.65
C ASN A 54 3.55 4.70 2.27
N THR A 55 3.33 4.39 1.00
CA THR A 55 3.38 3.02 0.47
C THR A 55 4.77 2.41 0.61
N ARG A 56 5.81 3.21 0.33
CA ARG A 56 7.20 2.77 0.54
C ARG A 56 7.47 2.54 2.03
N ARG A 57 7.07 3.50 2.88
CA ARG A 57 7.23 3.39 4.33
C ARG A 57 6.51 2.17 4.91
N SER A 58 5.29 1.89 4.45
CA SER A 58 4.53 0.74 4.93
C SER A 58 5.17 -0.58 4.52
N SER A 59 5.93 -0.63 3.42
CA SER A 59 6.68 -1.85 3.07
C SER A 59 7.93 -2.09 3.91
N GLU A 60 8.43 -1.09 4.64
CA GLU A 60 9.64 -1.22 5.47
C GLU A 60 9.47 -2.27 6.58
N VAL A 61 8.23 -2.59 6.98
CA VAL A 61 7.95 -3.62 7.98
C VAL A 61 8.32 -5.04 7.52
N TYR A 62 8.52 -5.23 6.20
CA TYR A 62 8.90 -6.48 5.57
C TYR A 62 10.37 -6.53 5.16
N GLU A 63 11.17 -5.54 5.57
CA GLU A 63 12.61 -5.51 5.29
C GLU A 63 13.35 -6.59 6.11
N TYR A 64 14.46 -7.04 5.53
CA TYR A 64 15.23 -8.16 6.08
C TYR A 64 15.77 -7.86 7.48
N GLU A 65 16.25 -6.64 7.71
CA GLU A 65 16.84 -6.22 8.99
C GLU A 65 15.83 -6.31 10.13
N ARG A 66 14.57 -5.95 9.88
CA ARG A 66 13.50 -6.07 10.88
C ARG A 66 13.17 -7.54 11.14
N PHE A 67 13.07 -8.35 10.08
CA PHE A 67 12.81 -9.77 10.20
C PHE A 67 13.89 -10.48 11.02
N GLU A 68 15.17 -10.23 10.70
CA GLU A 68 16.32 -10.79 11.40
C GLU A 68 16.30 -10.42 12.90
N ALA A 69 16.10 -9.14 13.23
CA ALA A 69 16.02 -8.69 14.61
C ALA A 69 14.92 -9.40 15.41
N GLN A 70 13.74 -9.59 14.81
CA GLN A 70 12.61 -10.27 15.46
C GLN A 70 12.85 -11.77 15.65
N VAL A 71 13.55 -12.42 14.71
CA VAL A 71 13.92 -13.84 14.84
C VAL A 71 14.97 -14.03 15.93
N LEU A 72 15.96 -13.14 16.03
CA LEU A 72 16.99 -13.22 17.07
C LEU A 72 16.43 -12.98 18.48
N GLU A 73 15.35 -12.22 18.64
CA GLU A 73 14.71 -11.98 19.94
C GLU A 73 14.03 -13.23 20.52
N ILE A 74 13.63 -14.18 19.67
CA ILE A 74 12.92 -15.40 20.07
C ILE A 74 13.80 -16.66 20.12
N LEU A 75 15.10 -16.54 19.80
CA LEU A 75 16.10 -17.60 19.87
C LEU A 75 16.89 -17.54 21.18
#